data_AF-A0A024UM16-F1
#
_entry.id   AF-A0A024UM16-F1
#
_cell.length_a   1.000
_cell.length_b   1.000
_cell.length_c   1.000
_cell.angle_alpha   90.00
_cell.angle_beta   90.00
_cell.angle_gamma   90.00
#
_symmetry.space_group_name_H-M   'P 1'
#
loop_
_entity.id
_entity.type
_entity.pdbx_description
1 polymer ?
#
loop_
_entity_poly.entity_id
_entity_poly.type
_entity_poly.pdbx_seq_one_letter_code
_entity_poly.pdbx_strand_id
1 'polypeptide(L)'
;MTVLVALTVQCMKGFGQTMNLISREAKTTPDGKQVMVMPNAFINSGALRDAMATELGLTPCGFLPTFESKLSNRLTTYINYTSTRFDPYED
;
A
#
# COMPACT_ATOMS: atom_id res chain seq x y z
N MET A 1 -1.25 -11.23 -9.07
CA MET A 1 -2.66 -10.99 -8.73
C MET A 1 -2.73 -9.59 -8.15
N THR A 2 -3.30 -8.63 -8.88
CA THR A 2 -3.42 -7.23 -8.43
C THR A 2 -4.81 -7.04 -7.85
N VAL A 3 -4.90 -6.62 -6.59
CA VAL A 3 -6.18 -6.38 -5.92
C VAL A 3 -6.40 -4.87 -5.87
N LEU A 4 -7.45 -4.38 -6.54
CA LEU A 4 -7.87 -2.98 -6.48
C LEU A 4 -8.96 -2.86 -5.40
N VAL A 5 -8.72 -2.08 -4.35
CA VAL A 5 -9.70 -1.87 -3.27
C VAL A 5 -9.93 -0.37 -3.05
N ALA A 6 -11.19 0.06 -3.06
CA ALA A 6 -11.58 1.38 -2.57
C ALA A 6 -11.80 1.28 -1.06
N LEU A 7 -10.92 1.89 -0.26
CA LEU A 7 -10.92 1.76 1.20
C LEU A 7 -11.25 3.08 1.88
N THR A 8 -12.13 3.04 2.89
CA THR A 8 -12.19 4.07 3.94
C THR A 8 -11.17 3.72 5.04
N VAL A 9 -10.82 4.68 5.92
CA VAL A 9 -9.85 4.44 7.03
C VAL A 9 -10.23 3.22 7.88
N GLN A 10 -11.52 3.08 8.21
CA GLN A 10 -12.01 1.95 9.00
C GLN A 10 -11.88 0.62 8.24
N CYS A 11 -12.07 0.62 6.93
CA CYS A 11 -11.83 -0.54 6.08
C CYS A 11 -10.34 -0.92 6.02
N MET A 12 -9.41 0.03 6.13
CA MET A 12 -7.97 -0.26 6.07
C MET A 12 -7.47 -1.10 7.25
N LYS A 13 -8.00 -0.84 8.45
CA LYS A 13 -7.64 -1.62 9.64
C LYS A 13 -8.07 -3.09 9.52
N GLY A 14 -9.33 -3.32 9.11
CA GLY A 14 -9.83 -4.67 8.84
C GLY A 14 -9.10 -5.35 7.69
N PHE A 15 -8.84 -4.60 6.61
CA PHE A 15 -8.05 -5.08 5.48
C PHE A 15 -6.65 -5.53 5.91
N GLY A 16 -5.93 -4.74 6.71
CA GLY A 16 -4.61 -5.12 7.22
C GLY A 16 -4.62 -6.40 8.02
N GLN A 17 -5.61 -6.57 8.92
CA GLN A 17 -5.79 -7.79 9.69
C GLN A 17 -6.07 -9.00 8.78
N THR A 18 -6.98 -8.86 7.81
CA THR A 18 -7.30 -9.94 6.86
C THR A 18 -6.10 -10.29 5.98
N MET A 19 -5.40 -9.30 5.43
CA MET A 19 -4.23 -9.51 4.59
C MET A 19 -3.09 -10.19 5.34
N ASN A 20 -2.87 -9.82 6.60
CA ASN A 20 -1.90 -10.50 7.46
C ASN A 20 -2.27 -11.98 7.72
N LEU A 21 -3.56 -12.30 7.84
CA LEU A 21 -4.02 -13.68 8.03
C LEU A 21 -3.83 -14.54 6.78
N ILE A 22 -4.03 -13.97 5.58
CA ILE A 22 -3.97 -14.73 4.32
C ILE A 22 -2.62 -14.66 3.61
N SER A 23 -1.75 -13.72 3.97
CA SER A 23 -0.42 -13.61 3.37
C SER A 23 0.48 -14.74 3.81
N ARG A 24 1.20 -15.32 2.85
CA ARG A 24 2.29 -16.28 3.12
C ARG A 24 3.60 -15.57 3.51
N GLU A 25 3.70 -14.29 3.20
CA GLU A 25 4.88 -13.46 3.47
C GLU A 25 4.46 -12.26 4.33
N ALA A 26 4.66 -12.41 5.63
CA ALA A 26 4.54 -11.33 6.61
C ALA A 26 5.88 -11.14 7.31
N LYS A 27 6.23 -9.89 7.59
CA LYS A 27 7.41 -9.51 8.36
C LYS A 27 6.96 -8.99 9.71
N THR A 28 7.74 -9.29 10.74
CA THR A 28 7.56 -8.66 12.04
C THR A 28 8.33 -7.35 12.06
N THR A 29 7.65 -6.24 12.34
CA THR A 29 8.31 -4.94 12.55
C THR A 29 9.11 -4.96 13.86
N PRO A 30 10.05 -4.01 14.07
CA PRO A 30 10.76 -3.88 15.33
C PRO A 30 9.84 -3.77 16.56
N ASP A 31 8.64 -3.20 16.38
CA ASP A 31 7.63 -3.03 17.43
C ASP A 31 6.76 -4.29 17.65
N GLY A 32 7.10 -5.42 17.04
CA GLY A 32 6.37 -6.70 17.19
C GLY A 32 5.10 -6.81 16.36
N LYS A 33 4.79 -5.83 15.50
CA LYS A 33 3.61 -5.87 14.63
C LYS A 33 3.88 -6.76 13.41
N GLN A 34 2.97 -7.69 13.12
CA GLN A 34 2.99 -8.44 11.87
C GLN A 34 2.49 -7.55 10.73
N VAL A 35 3.27 -7.42 9.65
CA VAL A 35 2.89 -6.68 8.44
C VAL A 35 3.14 -7.52 7.21
N MET A 36 2.12 -7.69 6.38
CA MET A 36 2.25 -8.37 5.09
C MET A 36 3.22 -7.62 4.16
N VAL A 37 4.10 -8.34 3.49
CA VAL A 37 4.86 -7.79 2.35
C VAL A 37 3.92 -7.69 1.16
N MET A 38 3.39 -6.49 0.90
CA MET A 38 2.49 -6.28 -0.23
C MET A 38 3.32 -5.99 -1.48
N PRO A 39 3.12 -6.69 -2.61
CA PRO A 39 3.88 -6.40 -3.82
C PRO A 39 3.61 -4.96 -4.31
N ASN A 40 2.36 -4.49 -4.32
CA ASN A 40 2.03 -3.10 -4.71
C ASN A 40 0.61 -2.73 -4.23
N ALA A 41 0.41 -1.54 -3.66
CA ALA A 41 -0.91 -0.94 -3.42
C ALA A 41 -1.11 0.29 -4.33
N PHE A 42 -2.27 0.43 -4.98
CA PHE A 42 -2.62 1.61 -5.79
C PHE A 42 -3.80 2.33 -5.18
N ILE A 43 -3.59 3.54 -4.67
CA ILE A 43 -4.62 4.25 -3.90
C ILE A 43 -4.79 5.66 -4.43
N ASN A 44 -6.07 6.07 -4.51
CA ASN A 44 -6.51 7.33 -5.06
C ASN A 44 -6.76 8.41 -4.00
N SER A 45 -5.91 8.51 -2.98
CA SER A 45 -6.08 9.59 -2.01
C SER A 45 -4.84 9.78 -1.15
N GLY A 46 -4.29 11.00 -1.16
CA GLY A 46 -3.31 11.41 -0.16
C GLY A 46 -3.87 11.35 1.27
N ALA A 47 -5.20 11.42 1.45
CA ALA A 47 -5.84 11.36 2.76
C ALA A 47 -5.69 10.01 3.48
N LEU A 48 -5.26 8.96 2.77
CA LEU A 48 -5.00 7.64 3.35
C LEU A 48 -3.51 7.36 3.58
N ARG A 49 -2.61 8.31 3.23
CA ARG A 49 -1.16 8.13 3.34
C ARG A 49 -0.75 7.77 4.77
N ASP A 50 -1.19 8.55 5.75
CA ASP A 50 -0.82 8.35 7.16
C ASP A 50 -1.36 7.03 7.73
N ALA A 51 -2.58 6.68 7.35
CA ALA A 51 -3.20 5.44 7.80
C ALA A 51 -2.58 4.22 7.08
N MET A 52 -2.10 4.35 5.84
CA MET A 52 -1.34 3.31 5.14
C MET A 52 0.02 3.05 5.81
N ALA A 53 0.72 4.12 6.22
CA ALA A 53 1.97 4.01 6.95
C ALA A 53 1.75 3.40 8.35
N THR A 54 0.77 3.91 9.11
CA THR A 54 0.52 3.48 10.49
C THR A 54 -0.07 2.07 10.58
N GLU A 55 -1.06 1.76 9.74
CA GLU A 55 -1.77 0.49 9.84
C GLU A 55 -1.06 -0.64 9.09
N LEU A 56 -0.48 -0.35 7.92
CA LEU A 56 0.06 -1.38 7.02
C LEU A 56 1.59 -1.31 6.84
N GLY A 57 2.25 -0.26 7.36
CA GLY A 57 3.69 -0.04 7.16
C GLY A 57 4.03 0.33 5.71
N LEU A 58 3.05 0.76 4.92
CA LEU A 58 3.21 1.06 3.49
C LEU A 58 3.58 2.53 3.29
N THR A 59 4.65 2.78 2.55
CA THR A 59 5.14 4.11 2.18
C THR A 59 5.04 4.32 0.68
N PRO A 60 4.76 5.55 0.21
CA PRO A 60 4.67 5.80 -1.23
C PRO A 60 6.01 5.61 -1.94
N CYS A 61 5.97 5.26 -3.22
CA CYS A 61 7.12 5.20 -4.12
C CYS A 61 6.85 5.95 -5.44
N GLY A 62 7.90 6.22 -6.22
CA GLY A 62 7.84 6.96 -7.48
C GLY A 62 7.22 6.19 -8.65
N PHE A 63 6.83 4.92 -8.46
CA PHE A 63 6.10 4.19 -9.49
C PHE A 63 4.70 4.79 -9.68
N LEU A 64 4.41 5.28 -10.88
CA LEU A 64 3.11 5.79 -11.26
C LEU A 64 2.48 4.85 -12.29
N PRO A 65 1.42 4.10 -11.93
CA PRO A 65 0.77 3.22 -12.87
C PRO A 65 0.00 4.03 -13.92
N THR A 66 0.20 3.72 -15.20
CA THR A 66 -0.61 4.25 -16.28
C THR A 66 -1.76 3.27 -16.56
N PHE A 67 -3.00 3.70 -16.33
CA PHE A 67 -4.18 2.94 -16.72
C PHE A 67 -4.81 3.58 -17.96
N GLU A 68 -5.29 2.76 -18.92
CA GLU A 68 -5.98 3.25 -20.13
C GLU A 68 -7.34 3.91 -19.85
N SER A 69 -7.85 3.82 -18.61
CA SER A 69 -9.14 4.37 -18.20
C SER A 69 -9.09 5.87 -17.97
N LYS A 70 -10.09 6.59 -18.53
CA LYS A 70 -10.29 8.06 -18.41
C LYS A 70 -10.64 8.56 -17.00
N LEU A 71 -10.70 7.69 -15.99
CA LEU A 71 -10.79 8.08 -14.59
C LEU A 71 -9.40 8.46 -14.08
N SER A 72 -8.90 9.58 -14.63
CA SER A 72 -7.54 10.13 -14.56
C SER A 72 -7.16 10.68 -13.19
N ASN A 73 -7.39 9.92 -12.13
CA ASN A 73 -6.84 10.28 -10.85
C ASN A 73 -5.43 9.70 -10.72
N ARG A 74 -4.47 10.55 -10.34
CA ARG A 74 -3.07 10.17 -10.10
C ARG A 74 -3.02 9.19 -8.94
N LEU A 75 -2.96 7.90 -9.24
CA LEU A 75 -2.82 6.84 -8.23
C LEU A 75 -1.41 6.87 -7.67
N THR A 76 -1.30 6.93 -6.34
CA THR A 76 0.00 6.78 -5.68
C THR A 76 0.23 5.30 -5.40
N THR A 77 1.44 4.82 -5.71
CA THR A 77 1.84 3.45 -5.39
C THR A 77 2.51 3.40 -4.03
N TYR A 78 2.17 2.40 -3.22
CA TYR A 78 2.76 2.18 -1.91
C TYR A 78 3.40 0.79 -1.80
N ILE A 79 4.53 0.74 -1.10
CA ILE A 79 5.35 -0.45 -0.84
C ILE A 79 5.87 -0.42 0.61
N ASN A 80 6.25 -1.57 1.16
CA ASN A 80 6.89 -1.68 2.48
C ASN A 80 8.20 -2.47 2.42
N TYR A 81 8.88 -2.38 1.28
CA TYR A 81 10.17 -3.01 1.04
C TYR A 81 11.05 -2.08 0.21
N THR A 82 12.36 -2.22 0.37
CA THR A 82 13.33 -1.50 -0.46
C THR A 82 13.31 -2.07 -1.87
N SER A 83 13.11 -1.21 -2.87
CA SER A 83 13.13 -1.58 -4.28
C SER A 83 14.07 -0.64 -5.03
N THR A 84 14.96 -1.19 -5.84
CA THR A 84 15.76 -0.41 -6.80
C THR A 84 15.02 -0.17 -8.11
N ARG A 85 13.84 -0.78 -8.27
CA ARG A 85 13.00 -0.68 -9.48
C ARG A 85 11.95 0.41 -9.37
N PHE A 86 11.63 0.82 -8.15
CA PHE A 86 10.68 1.89 -7.90
C PHE A 86 11.49 3.08 -7.43
N ASP A 87 11.45 4.15 -8.21
CA ASP A 87 12.10 5.41 -7.87
C ASP A 87 11.60 5.94 -6.51
N PRO A 88 12.35 6.83 -5.84
CA PRO A 88 11.86 7.52 -4.66
C PRO A 88 10.57 8.28 -4.99
N TYR A 89 9.70 8.39 -3.99
CA TYR A 89 8.49 9.20 -4.14
C TYR A 89 8.84 10.69 -4.14
N GLU A 90 8.44 11.40 -5.19
CA GLU A 90 8.51 12.85 -5.30
C GLU A 90 7.10 13.42 -5.13
N ASP A 91 6.89 14.26 -4.11
CA ASP A 91 5.60 14.91 -3.79
C ASP A 91 5.13 15.84 -4.93
#